data_AF-A0A7J3BEK8-F1
#
_entry.id   AF-A0A7J3BEK8-F1
#
_cell.length_a   1.000
_cell.length_b   1.000
_cell.length_c   1.000
_cell.angle_alpha   90.00
_cell.angle_beta   90.00
_cell.angle_gamma   90.00
#
_symmetry.space_group_name_H-M   'P 1'
#
loop_
_entity.id
_entity.type
_entity.pdbx_description
1 polymer ?
#
loop_
_entity_poly.entity_id
_entity_poly.type
_entity_poly.pdbx_seq_one_letter_code
_entity_poly.pdbx_strand_id
1 'polypeptide(L)'
;MLRMKPIPWSSIQSWDCTNCGECCKRYIVYLTPHEQLAISRAYGSEFTIPCVRGFYLPKKLDDSCAFLYSSFGRRTCAIQHMKPLACKLWPFEVYTKAKYGRPNEASFTFRGSEFFVYVNPTCNGLTYGIPSTRMVNQIVPEFVEIALGMRKQQQFSTSPLPFSPLPVVRTYV
;
A
#
# COMPACT_ATOMS: atom_id res chain seq x y z
N MET A 1 -17.26 8.68 -9.12
CA MET A 1 -16.69 8.76 -7.76
C MET A 1 -15.85 10.02 -7.65
N LEU A 2 -16.15 10.91 -6.69
CA LEU A 2 -15.32 12.07 -6.39
C LEU A 2 -13.95 11.59 -5.89
N ARG A 3 -12.89 11.87 -6.64
CA ARG A 3 -11.52 11.59 -6.22
C ARG A 3 -11.15 12.62 -5.15
N MET A 4 -11.21 12.22 -3.88
CA MET A 4 -10.71 13.08 -2.80
C MET A 4 -9.23 13.38 -3.03
N LYS A 5 -8.85 14.65 -2.88
CA LYS A 5 -7.47 15.09 -3.03
C LYS A 5 -6.64 14.56 -1.85
N PRO A 6 -5.43 14.02 -2.08
CA PRO A 6 -4.51 13.68 -1.00
C PRO A 6 -4.24 14.87 -0.08
N ILE A 7 -4.06 14.59 1.20
CA ILE A 7 -3.83 15.58 2.26
C ILE A 7 -2.45 15.41 2.88
N PRO A 8 -1.86 16.45 3.48
CA PRO A 8 -0.58 16.35 4.17
C PRO A 8 -0.56 15.30 5.27
N TRP A 9 0.54 14.56 5.39
CA TRP A 9 0.74 13.56 6.45
C TRP A 9 0.64 14.16 7.86
N SER A 10 1.04 15.42 8.03
CA SER A 10 1.04 16.14 9.31
C SER A 10 -0.36 16.41 9.88
N SER A 11 -1.43 16.17 9.12
CA SER A 11 -2.81 16.23 9.61
C SER A 11 -3.31 14.89 10.19
N ILE A 12 -2.47 13.85 10.20
CA ILE A 12 -2.79 12.49 10.63
C ILE A 12 -2.09 12.17 11.95
N GLN A 13 -2.87 11.91 12.99
CA GLN A 13 -2.38 11.50 14.31
C GLN A 13 -1.76 10.10 14.28
N SER A 14 -2.46 9.16 13.66
CA SER A 14 -2.01 7.78 13.54
C SER A 14 -2.60 7.10 12.32
N TRP A 15 -1.93 6.03 11.86
CA TRP A 15 -2.43 5.16 10.83
C TRP A 15 -2.07 3.71 11.12
N ASP A 16 -3.04 2.82 10.92
CA ASP A 16 -2.85 1.37 10.97
C ASP A 16 -3.64 0.68 9.84
N CYS A 17 -3.08 -0.40 9.28
CA CYS A 17 -3.81 -1.24 8.36
C CYS A 17 -4.82 -2.11 9.12
N THR A 18 -6.11 -1.80 8.98
CA THR A 18 -7.20 -2.49 9.69
C THR A 18 -7.63 -3.82 9.04
N ASN A 19 -6.93 -4.30 8.01
CA ASN A 19 -7.34 -5.47 7.21
C ASN A 19 -8.78 -5.35 6.66
N CYS A 20 -9.21 -4.13 6.30
CA CYS A 20 -10.54 -3.89 5.74
C CYS A 20 -10.70 -4.37 4.29
N GLY A 21 -9.59 -4.54 3.56
CA GLY A 21 -9.56 -4.98 2.16
C GLY A 21 -10.06 -3.95 1.14
N GLU A 22 -10.45 -2.74 1.57
CA GLU A 22 -11.00 -1.71 0.67
C GLU A 22 -10.01 -1.28 -0.42
N CYS A 23 -8.72 -1.14 -0.07
CA CYS A 23 -7.70 -0.81 -1.08
C CYS A 23 -7.53 -1.93 -2.12
N CYS A 24 -7.68 -3.19 -1.71
CA CYS A 24 -7.61 -4.35 -2.59
C CYS A 24 -8.82 -4.43 -3.54
N LYS A 25 -9.95 -3.79 -3.19
CA LYS A 25 -11.13 -3.67 -4.08
C LYS A 25 -11.05 -2.44 -4.98
N ARG A 26 -10.75 -1.26 -4.41
CA ARG A 26 -10.86 0.03 -5.12
C ARG A 26 -9.77 0.28 -6.17
N TYR A 27 -8.58 -0.26 -5.99
CA TYR A 27 -7.43 0.09 -6.82
C TYR A 27 -6.98 -1.07 -7.70
N ILE A 28 -6.49 -0.72 -8.89
CA ILE A 28 -5.70 -1.60 -9.75
C ILE A 28 -4.25 -1.53 -9.27
N VAL A 29 -3.67 -2.69 -8.95
CA VAL A 29 -2.30 -2.78 -8.42
C VAL A 29 -1.37 -3.07 -9.58
N TYR A 30 -0.72 -2.02 -10.09
CA TYR A 30 0.33 -2.16 -11.10
C TYR A 30 1.60 -2.74 -10.48
N LEU A 31 2.31 -3.51 -11.30
CA LEU A 31 3.54 -4.21 -10.95
C LEU A 31 4.70 -3.60 -11.72
N THR A 32 5.84 -3.48 -11.04
CA THR A 32 7.13 -3.35 -11.72
C THR A 32 7.49 -4.64 -12.46
N PRO A 33 8.39 -4.61 -13.46
CA PRO A 33 8.83 -5.83 -14.15
C PRO A 33 9.40 -6.89 -13.19
N HIS A 34 10.15 -6.46 -12.16
CA HIS A 34 10.70 -7.38 -11.15
C HIS A 34 9.59 -8.05 -10.32
N GLU A 35 8.56 -7.29 -9.92
CA GLU A 35 7.43 -7.85 -9.18
C GLU A 35 6.59 -8.80 -10.02
N GLN A 36 6.36 -8.46 -11.29
CA GLN A 36 5.69 -9.36 -12.22
C GLN A 36 6.43 -10.70 -12.30
N LEU A 37 7.74 -10.68 -12.56
CA LEU A 37 8.53 -11.89 -12.67
C LEU A 37 8.51 -12.72 -11.38
N ALA A 38 8.61 -12.06 -10.22
CA ALA A 38 8.56 -12.73 -8.92
C ALA A 38 7.20 -13.41 -8.69
N ILE A 39 6.09 -12.71 -8.95
CA ILE A 39 4.74 -13.23 -8.76
C ILE A 39 4.45 -14.37 -9.73
N SER A 40 4.78 -14.21 -11.02
CA SER A 40 4.55 -15.26 -12.00
C SER A 40 5.33 -16.53 -11.68
N ARG A 41 6.55 -16.43 -11.16
CA ARG A 41 7.34 -17.60 -10.71
C ARG A 41 6.75 -18.30 -9.48
N ALA A 42 6.19 -17.54 -8.55
CA ALA A 42 5.67 -18.08 -7.30
C ALA A 42 4.25 -18.66 -7.43
N TYR A 43 3.41 -18.07 -8.29
CA TYR A 43 1.98 -18.36 -8.35
C TYR A 43 1.46 -18.76 -9.73
N GLY A 44 2.23 -18.58 -10.79
CA GLY A 44 1.78 -18.78 -12.18
C GLY A 44 1.56 -17.46 -12.93
N SER A 45 1.72 -17.50 -14.24
CA SER A 45 1.61 -16.32 -15.12
C SER A 45 0.20 -15.71 -15.13
N GLU A 46 -0.84 -16.49 -14.84
CA GLU A 46 -2.23 -16.05 -14.73
C GLU A 46 -2.47 -15.04 -13.60
N PHE A 47 -1.56 -14.97 -12.61
CA PHE A 47 -1.62 -13.99 -11.53
C PHE A 47 -1.02 -12.62 -11.89
N THR A 48 -0.69 -12.41 -13.16
CA THR A 48 -0.19 -11.14 -13.69
C THR A 48 -0.86 -10.83 -15.02
N ILE A 49 -1.63 -9.75 -15.10
CA ILE A 49 -2.37 -9.38 -16.30
C ILE A 49 -1.58 -8.33 -17.08
N PRO A 50 -1.24 -8.56 -18.37
CA PRO A 50 -0.59 -7.57 -19.20
C PRO A 50 -1.56 -6.44 -19.59
N CYS A 51 -1.03 -5.23 -19.73
CA CYS A 51 -1.74 -4.05 -20.24
C CYS A 51 -0.78 -3.08 -20.92
N VAL A 52 -1.31 -2.03 -21.55
CA VAL A 52 -0.50 -0.98 -22.22
C VAL A 52 0.52 -0.34 -21.28
N ARG A 53 0.24 -0.27 -19.98
CA ARG A 53 1.10 0.38 -18.97
C ARG A 53 1.97 -0.60 -18.17
N GLY A 54 2.13 -1.84 -18.64
CA GLY A 54 2.90 -2.89 -17.95
C GLY A 54 1.99 -4.01 -17.45
N PHE A 55 2.14 -4.42 -16.20
CA PHE A 55 1.37 -5.53 -15.63
C PHE A 55 0.60 -5.11 -14.38
N TYR A 56 -0.49 -5.78 -14.08
CA TYR A 56 -1.24 -5.56 -12.85
C TYR A 56 -1.78 -6.86 -12.25
N LEU A 57 -2.13 -6.83 -10.96
CA LEU A 57 -2.74 -7.98 -10.29
C LEU A 57 -4.20 -8.19 -10.74
N PRO A 58 -4.61 -9.43 -11.05
CA PRO A 58 -5.98 -9.70 -11.45
C PRO A 58 -7.00 -9.38 -10.36
N LYS A 59 -8.23 -9.13 -10.80
CA LYS A 59 -9.42 -8.96 -9.96
C LYS A 59 -10.29 -10.22 -10.03
N LYS A 60 -10.95 -10.53 -8.92
CA LYS A 60 -12.04 -11.51 -8.86
C LYS A 60 -13.33 -10.89 -9.40
N LEU A 61 -14.36 -11.72 -9.54
CA LEU A 61 -15.70 -11.28 -9.96
C LEU A 61 -16.33 -10.24 -9.01
N ASP A 62 -15.92 -10.19 -7.74
CA ASP A 62 -16.41 -9.21 -6.75
C ASP A 62 -15.54 -7.94 -6.65
N ASP A 63 -14.74 -7.66 -7.69
CA ASP A 63 -13.75 -6.59 -7.82
C ASP A 63 -12.61 -6.60 -6.79
N SER A 64 -12.51 -7.63 -5.95
CA SER A 64 -11.38 -7.79 -5.04
C SER A 64 -10.12 -8.27 -5.77
N CYS A 65 -8.95 -7.85 -5.29
CA CYS A 65 -7.67 -8.42 -5.74
C CYS A 65 -7.68 -9.95 -5.60
N ALA A 66 -7.14 -10.67 -6.59
CA ALA A 66 -7.07 -12.13 -6.56
C ALA A 66 -6.41 -12.69 -5.29
N PHE A 67 -5.45 -11.95 -4.72
CA PHE A 67 -4.75 -12.32 -3.49
C PHE A 67 -5.43 -11.88 -2.19
N LEU A 68 -6.58 -11.19 -2.25
CA LEU A 68 -7.37 -10.88 -1.06
C LEU A 68 -8.16 -12.12 -0.63
N TYR A 69 -8.05 -12.54 0.62
CA TYR A 69 -8.87 -13.62 1.17
C TYR A 69 -9.46 -13.21 2.52
N SER A 70 -10.61 -13.78 2.85
CA SER A 70 -11.29 -13.53 4.11
C SER A 70 -11.07 -14.69 5.06
N SER A 71 -10.67 -14.40 6.30
CA SER A 71 -10.51 -15.42 7.36
C SER A 71 -10.80 -14.78 8.72
N PHE A 72 -11.61 -15.44 9.54
CA PHE A 72 -12.02 -14.97 10.87
C PHE A 72 -12.48 -13.49 10.90
N GLY A 73 -13.29 -13.09 9.91
CA GLY A 73 -13.80 -11.71 9.79
C GLY A 73 -12.78 -10.66 9.34
N ARG A 74 -11.52 -11.04 9.06
CA ARG A 74 -10.47 -10.14 8.53
C ARG A 74 -10.25 -10.39 7.04
N ARG A 75 -9.95 -9.33 6.29
CA ARG A 75 -9.59 -9.42 4.86
C ARG A 75 -8.08 -9.21 4.70
N THR A 76 -7.37 -10.28 4.40
CA THR A 76 -5.91 -10.33 4.43
C THR A 76 -5.36 -10.60 3.03
N CYS A 77 -4.17 -10.06 2.76
CA CYS A 77 -3.44 -10.34 1.52
C CYS A 77 -2.65 -11.66 1.67
N ALA A 78 -2.79 -12.59 0.73
CA ALA A 78 -2.07 -13.87 0.74
C ALA A 78 -0.57 -13.72 0.43
N ILE A 79 -0.19 -12.62 -0.23
CA ILE A 79 1.19 -12.38 -0.70
C ILE A 79 1.91 -11.31 0.13
N GLN A 80 1.64 -11.22 1.43
CA GLN A 80 2.21 -10.17 2.29
C GLN A 80 3.73 -10.09 2.24
N HIS A 81 4.41 -11.24 2.21
CA HIS A 81 5.87 -11.34 2.14
C HIS A 81 6.48 -10.81 0.83
N MET A 82 5.69 -10.77 -0.25
CA MET A 82 6.10 -10.26 -1.57
C MET A 82 5.13 -9.20 -2.10
N LYS A 83 4.49 -8.46 -1.19
CA LYS A 83 3.52 -7.42 -1.52
C LYS A 83 4.13 -6.42 -2.52
N PRO A 84 3.44 -6.04 -3.60
CA PRO A 84 3.94 -5.05 -4.54
C PRO A 84 4.17 -3.68 -3.88
N LEU A 85 5.07 -2.88 -4.44
CA LEU A 85 5.45 -1.54 -4.00
C LEU A 85 4.23 -0.63 -3.89
N ALA A 86 3.33 -0.66 -4.87
CA ALA A 86 2.07 0.10 -4.83
C ALA A 86 1.22 -0.23 -3.59
N CYS A 87 1.15 -1.52 -3.22
CA CYS A 87 0.44 -1.96 -2.02
C CYS A 87 1.20 -1.65 -0.72
N LYS A 88 2.53 -1.62 -0.76
CA LYS A 88 3.38 -1.23 0.39
C LYS A 88 3.32 0.26 0.66
N LEU A 89 3.16 1.09 -0.38
CA LEU A 89 3.08 2.55 -0.23
C LEU A 89 1.68 3.02 0.13
N TRP A 90 0.63 2.24 -0.15
CA TRP A 90 -0.73 2.61 0.24
C TRP A 90 -0.90 2.79 1.77
N PRO A 91 -1.55 3.87 2.28
CA PRO A 91 -2.23 4.96 1.56
C PRO A 91 -1.38 6.22 1.33
N PHE A 92 -0.07 6.15 1.52
CA PHE A 92 0.84 7.28 1.45
C PHE A 92 1.41 7.45 0.03
N GLU A 93 1.69 8.70 -0.30
CA GLU A 93 2.36 9.07 -1.54
C GLU A 93 3.54 9.98 -1.19
N VAL A 94 4.75 9.60 -1.60
CA VAL A 94 6.00 10.30 -1.29
C VAL A 94 6.56 10.90 -2.57
N TYR A 95 6.90 12.20 -2.53
CA TYR A 95 7.43 12.93 -3.66
C TYR A 95 8.68 13.72 -3.28
N THR A 96 9.58 13.93 -4.25
CA THR A 96 10.73 14.83 -4.12
C THR A 96 10.38 16.30 -4.38
N LYS A 97 9.17 16.57 -4.90
CA LYS A 97 8.61 17.90 -5.11
C LYS A 97 7.14 17.91 -4.70
N ALA A 98 6.66 19.01 -4.12
CA ALA A 98 5.25 19.14 -3.75
C ALA A 98 4.34 18.92 -4.96
N LYS A 99 3.39 17.99 -4.82
CA LYS A 99 2.44 17.62 -5.89
C LYS A 99 1.02 18.11 -5.66
N TYR A 100 0.65 18.29 -4.39
CA TYR A 100 -0.68 18.75 -3.99
C TYR A 100 -0.56 20.03 -3.15
N GLY A 101 -1.68 20.56 -2.68
CA GLY A 101 -1.70 21.77 -1.84
C GLY A 101 -1.00 21.57 -0.49
N ARG A 102 -0.76 22.68 0.22
CA ARG A 102 -0.17 22.71 1.57
C ARG A 102 1.24 22.09 1.63
N PRO A 103 2.21 22.56 0.82
CA PRO A 103 3.56 21.98 0.74
C PRO A 103 4.31 22.00 2.08
N ASN A 104 4.19 23.09 2.84
CA ASN A 104 4.86 23.22 4.15
C ASN A 104 4.41 22.11 5.12
N GLU A 105 3.11 21.79 5.10
CA GLU A 105 2.54 20.76 5.97
C GLU A 105 2.83 19.35 5.45
N ALA A 106 3.00 19.20 4.13
CA ALA A 106 3.37 17.92 3.54
C ALA A 106 4.89 17.65 3.64
N SER A 107 5.70 18.67 3.92
CA SER A 107 7.15 18.53 4.04
C SER A 107 7.54 17.53 5.13
N PHE A 108 8.59 16.77 4.86
CA PHE A 108 9.18 15.81 5.78
C PHE A 108 10.68 15.73 5.49
N THR A 109 11.50 16.13 6.46
CA THR A 109 12.96 16.04 6.33
C THR A 109 13.41 14.65 6.74
N PHE A 110 14.06 13.95 5.82
CA PHE A 110 14.63 12.62 6.04
C PHE A 110 16.08 12.60 5.58
N ARG A 111 17.01 12.33 6.52
CA ARG A 111 18.46 12.25 6.27
C ARG A 111 19.02 13.48 5.52
N GLY A 112 18.58 14.67 5.89
CA GLY A 112 19.02 15.94 5.30
C GLY A 112 18.39 16.27 3.94
N SER A 113 17.49 15.44 3.42
CA SER A 113 16.72 15.72 2.20
C SER A 113 15.25 15.98 2.54
N GLU A 114 14.63 16.92 1.84
CA GLU A 114 13.21 17.23 1.98
C GLU A 114 12.37 16.37 1.03
N PHE A 115 11.31 15.78 1.57
CA PHE A 115 10.28 15.05 0.83
C PHE A 115 8.91 15.63 1.12
N PHE A 116 7.97 15.41 0.21
CA PHE A 116 6.57 15.81 0.37
C PHE A 116 5.71 14.56 0.47
N VAL A 117 5.16 14.33 1.66
CA VAL A 117 4.38 13.13 1.98
C VAL A 117 2.91 13.50 2.09
N TYR A 118 2.09 12.80 1.32
CA TYR A 118 0.65 12.95 1.32
C TYR A 118 -0.03 11.63 1.62
N VAL A 119 -1.29 11.70 2.02
CA VAL A 119 -2.10 10.56 2.42
C VAL A 119 -3.41 10.60 1.67
N ASN A 120 -3.85 9.44 1.18
CA ASN A 120 -5.17 9.30 0.61
C ASN A 120 -6.23 9.24 1.73
N PRO A 121 -7.13 10.23 1.84
CA PRO A 121 -8.08 10.34 2.96
C PRO A 121 -9.18 9.27 2.95
N THR A 122 -9.28 8.47 1.88
CA THR A 122 -10.28 7.40 1.79
C THR A 122 -9.89 6.12 2.54
N CYS A 123 -8.70 6.09 3.17
CA CYS A 123 -8.28 4.96 3.98
C CYS A 123 -8.96 4.97 5.36
N ASN A 124 -9.71 3.91 5.66
CA ASN A 124 -10.41 3.74 6.94
C ASN A 124 -9.47 3.57 8.16
N GLY A 125 -8.17 3.41 7.93
CA GLY A 125 -7.17 3.25 8.99
C GLY A 125 -6.61 4.56 9.54
N LEU A 126 -7.11 5.70 9.08
CA LEU A 126 -6.60 7.03 9.45
C LEU A 126 -7.32 7.59 10.68
N THR A 127 -6.53 8.07 11.64
CA THR A 127 -7.00 8.94 12.73
C THR A 127 -6.44 10.34 12.50
N TYR A 128 -7.31 11.33 12.40
CA TYR A 128 -6.93 12.73 12.18
C TYR A 128 -6.50 13.40 13.49
N GLY A 129 -5.54 14.32 13.41
CA GLY A 129 -5.06 15.08 14.56
C GLY A 129 -3.55 15.33 14.52
N ILE A 130 -3.00 15.67 15.68
CA ILE A 130 -1.55 15.94 15.83
C ILE A 130 -0.78 14.62 15.69
N PRO A 131 0.22 14.52 14.79
CA PRO A 131 1.01 13.30 14.59
C PRO A 131 1.60 12.75 15.89
N SER A 132 1.31 11.49 16.18
CA SER A 132 1.90 10.77 17.31
C SER A 132 3.40 10.53 17.10
N THR A 133 4.13 10.26 18.18
CA THR A 133 5.55 9.88 18.12
C THR A 133 5.79 8.70 17.20
N ARG A 134 4.89 7.70 17.20
CA ARG A 134 4.95 6.55 16.28
C ARG A 134 4.77 6.97 14.83
N MET A 135 3.83 7.89 14.55
CA MET A 135 3.61 8.40 13.20
C MET A 135 4.88 9.06 12.64
N VAL A 136 5.49 9.96 13.44
CA VAL A 136 6.66 10.75 13.04
C VAL A 136 7.94 9.90 12.97
N ASN A 137 8.16 9.01 13.93
CA ASN A 137 9.44 8.31 14.07
C ASN A 137 9.47 6.91 13.45
N GLN A 138 8.31 6.33 13.11
CA GLN A 138 8.24 4.96 12.57
C GLN A 138 7.46 4.90 11.26
N ILE A 139 6.21 5.37 11.23
CA ILE A 139 5.31 5.17 10.08
C ILE A 139 5.77 5.99 8.87
N VAL A 140 5.84 7.32 8.99
CA VAL A 140 6.22 8.19 7.86
C VAL A 140 7.64 7.90 7.36
N PRO A 141 8.67 7.74 8.22
CA PRO A 141 10.00 7.34 7.79
C PRO A 141 10.00 6.03 7.01
N GLU A 142 9.24 5.02 7.45
CA GLU A 142 9.19 3.74 6.76
C GLU A 142 8.63 3.87 5.33
N PHE A 143 7.58 4.68 5.14
CA PHE A 143 7.05 4.96 3.80
C PHE A 143 8.07 5.68 2.91
N VAL A 144 8.84 6.63 3.47
CA VAL A 144 9.91 7.31 2.73
C VAL A 144 11.04 6.34 2.38
N GLU A 145 11.47 5.49 3.31
CA GLU A 145 12.48 4.45 3.06
C GLU A 145 12.05 3.47 1.96
N ILE A 146 10.79 3.05 1.96
CA ILE A 146 10.22 2.17 0.94
C ILE A 146 10.15 2.89 -0.41
N ALA A 147 9.70 4.14 -0.45
CA ALA A 147 9.61 4.93 -1.68
C ALA A 147 10.99 5.15 -2.32
N LEU A 148 12.04 5.29 -1.50
CA LEU A 148 13.43 5.40 -1.95
C LEU A 148 14.08 4.04 -2.28
N GLY A 149 13.37 2.92 -2.10
CA GLY A 149 13.93 1.58 -2.32
C GLY A 149 14.96 1.14 -1.28
N MET A 150 15.14 1.90 -0.20
CA MET A 150 16.08 1.60 0.89
C MET A 150 15.57 0.47 1.78
N ARG A 151 14.24 0.33 1.89
CA ARG A 151 13.57 -0.73 2.64
C ARG A 151 12.66 -1.53 1.73
N LYS A 152 12.81 -2.86 1.76
CA LYS A 152 11.97 -3.78 0.96
C LYS A 152 10.73 -4.28 1.72
N GLN A 153 10.79 -4.42 3.04
CA GLN A 153 9.72 -4.99 3.85
C GLN A 153 9.12 -3.99 4.83
N GLN A 154 7.81 -4.03 4.99
CA GLN A 154 7.09 -3.24 5.99
C GLN A 154 7.20 -3.92 7.36
N GLN A 155 7.56 -3.16 8.38
CA GLN A 155 7.67 -3.58 9.77
C GLN A 155 6.64 -2.85 10.63
N PHE A 156 6.50 -1.53 10.46
CA PHE A 156 5.61 -0.70 11.27
C PHE A 156 4.30 -0.37 10.56
N SER A 157 4.33 -0.34 9.23
CA SER A 157 3.26 0.09 8.32
C SER A 157 2.50 -1.07 7.67
N THR A 158 2.52 -2.26 8.29
CA THR A 158 1.75 -3.42 7.83
C THR A 158 0.76 -3.86 8.89
N SER A 159 -0.28 -4.59 8.47
CA SER A 159 -1.17 -5.20 9.45
C SER A 159 -0.44 -6.31 10.21
N PRO A 160 -0.69 -6.46 11.53
CA PRO A 160 -0.25 -7.63 12.27
C PRO A 160 -0.98 -8.85 11.71
N LEU A 161 -0.25 -9.74 11.04
CA LEU A 161 -0.79 -11.01 10.55
C LEU A 161 -0.78 -12.03 11.68
N PRO A 162 -1.91 -12.67 12.01
CA PRO A 162 -1.90 -13.80 12.92
C PRO A 162 -1.22 -15.02 12.30
N PHE A 163 -1.46 -15.33 11.02
CA PHE A 163 -0.89 -16.49 10.33
C PHE A 163 -1.05 -16.30 8.81
N SER A 164 -0.10 -16.79 8.00
CA SER A 164 -0.26 -16.92 6.55
C SER A 164 -0.86 -18.30 6.24
N PRO A 165 -2.14 -18.43 5.85
CA PRO A 165 -2.59 -19.61 5.16
C PRO A 165 -2.00 -19.60 3.74
N LEU A 166 -1.54 -20.77 3.29
CA LEU A 166 -1.16 -20.98 1.89
C LEU A 166 -2.34 -20.55 0.99
N PRO A 167 -2.09 -19.89 -0.15
CA PRO A 167 -3.16 -19.55 -1.07
C PRO A 167 -3.84 -20.83 -1.53
N VAL A 168 -5.12 -20.97 -1.20
CA VAL A 168 -5.97 -22.00 -1.79
C VAL A 168 -6.12 -21.63 -3.27
N VAL A 169 -5.36 -22.31 -4.12
CA VAL A 169 -5.52 -22.26 -5.57
C VAL A 169 -6.91 -22.81 -5.86
N ARG A 170 -7.90 -21.93 -6.00
CA ARG A 170 -9.13 -22.28 -6.70
C ARG A 170 -8.85 -21.98 -8.17
N THR A 171 -8.71 -23.05 -8.94
CA THR A 171 -8.76 -23.03 -10.41
C THR A 171 -9.90 -22.13 -10.85
N TYR A 172 -9.56 -21.01 -11.47
CA TYR A 172 -10.51 -20.22 -12.24
C TYR A 172 -10.73 -20.99 -13.55
N VAL A 173 -11.92 -21.58 -13.68
CA VAL A 173 -12.44 -22.09 -14.96
C VAL A 173 -13.07 -20.92 -15.70
#